data_AF-A0A382MCH7-F1
#
_entry.id   AF-A0A382MCH7-F1
#
_cell.length_a   1.000
_cell.length_b   1.000
_cell.length_c   1.000
_cell.angle_alpha   90.00
_cell.angle_beta   90.00
_cell.angle_gamma   90.00
#
_symmetry.space_group_name_H-M   'P 1'
#
loop_
_entity.id
_entity.type
_entity.pdbx_description
1 polymer ?
#
loop_
_entity_poly.entity_id
_entity_poly.type
_entity_poly.pdbx_seq_one_letter_code
_entity_poly.pdbx_strand_id
1 'polypeptide(L)'
;MKQVFNFAALLFAGLLLTGCATDKGLRKLESAYQAQLGEYAAALKSGEITKTEHDKKVTQLNGRYGRRRAMMERDIYGSGIKSPGRRPTVGRGGRRY
;
A
#
# COMPACT_ATOMS: atom_id res chain seq x y z
N MET A 1 22.43 -43.90 2.42
CA MET A 1 23.22 -42.65 2.36
C MET A 1 23.03 -42.06 0.97
N LYS A 2 22.61 -40.83 0.71
CA LYS A 2 22.28 -39.65 1.51
C LYS A 2 21.07 -39.01 0.80
N GLN A 3 20.01 -38.67 1.53
CA GLN A 3 18.98 -37.81 0.98
C GLN A 3 19.62 -36.46 0.68
N VAL A 4 19.86 -36.18 -0.59
CA VAL A 4 20.08 -34.82 -1.08
C VAL A 4 18.72 -34.12 -0.99
N PHE A 5 18.33 -33.78 0.24
CA PHE A 5 17.30 -32.78 0.49
C PHE A 5 17.73 -31.53 -0.26
N ASN A 6 17.04 -31.22 -1.37
CA ASN A 6 17.31 -30.08 -2.21
C ASN A 6 17.07 -28.81 -1.39
N PHE A 7 18.09 -28.37 -0.66
CA PHE A 7 18.11 -27.14 0.13
C PHE A 7 17.68 -25.94 -0.71
N ALA A 8 18.01 -25.94 -2.01
CA ALA A 8 17.58 -24.95 -2.99
C ALA A 8 16.05 -24.89 -3.15
N ALA A 9 15.36 -26.04 -3.16
CA ALA A 9 13.90 -26.09 -3.28
C ALA A 9 13.22 -25.62 -1.98
N LEU A 10 13.79 -25.95 -0.82
CA LEU A 10 13.31 -25.47 0.48
C LEU A 10 13.53 -23.95 0.65
N LEU A 11 14.64 -23.40 0.16
CA LEU A 11 14.89 -21.96 0.16
C LEU A 11 13.94 -21.22 -0.79
N PHE A 12 13.64 -21.77 -1.97
CA PHE A 12 12.68 -21.18 -2.91
C PHE A 12 11.24 -21.20 -2.35
N ALA A 13 10.85 -22.31 -1.72
CA ALA A 13 9.56 -22.42 -1.05
C ALA A 13 9.44 -21.47 0.16
N GLY A 14 10.53 -21.31 0.94
CA GLY A 14 10.60 -20.35 2.03
C GLY A 14 10.53 -18.89 1.57
N LEU A 15 11.13 -18.56 0.42
CA LEU A 15 11.08 -17.23 -0.18
C LEU A 15 9.67 -16.87 -0.71
N LEU A 16 8.95 -17.84 -1.26
CA LEU A 16 7.57 -17.66 -1.71
C LEU A 16 6.61 -17.45 -0.52
N LEU A 17 6.84 -18.14 0.60
CA LEU A 17 5.99 -18.03 1.79
C LEU A 17 6.22 -16.74 2.60
N THR A 18 7.44 -16.22 2.62
CA THR A 18 7.77 -14.95 3.31
C THR A 18 7.23 -13.71 2.58
N GLY A 19 6.94 -13.79 1.28
CA GLY A 19 6.27 -12.73 0.51
C GLY A 19 4.74 -12.67 0.67
N CYS A 20 4.09 -13.75 1.09
CA CYS A 20 2.62 -13.85 1.04
C CYS A 20 1.86 -13.32 2.26
N ALA A 21 2.50 -13.16 3.42
CA ALA A 21 1.84 -12.60 4.61
C ALA A 21 1.76 -11.05 4.54
N THR A 22 2.82 -10.46 4.01
CA THR A 22 3.04 -9.03 3.93
C THR A 22 2.12 -8.32 2.92
N ASP A 23 1.88 -8.95 1.78
CA ASP A 23 1.16 -8.34 0.65
C ASP A 23 -0.36 -8.25 0.87
N LYS A 24 -0.93 -9.18 1.67
CA LYS A 24 -2.39 -9.28 1.89
C LYS A 24 -2.97 -8.04 2.56
N GLY A 25 -2.25 -7.44 3.51
CA GLY A 25 -2.69 -6.24 4.23
C GLY A 25 -2.75 -5.01 3.33
N LEU A 26 -1.68 -4.77 2.57
CA LEU A 26 -1.63 -3.67 1.61
C LEU A 26 -2.64 -3.85 0.47
N ARG A 27 -2.76 -5.05 -0.10
CA ARG A 27 -3.76 -5.33 -1.14
C ARG A 27 -5.19 -5.12 -0.65
N LYS A 28 -5.50 -5.55 0.57
CA LYS A 28 -6.82 -5.33 1.17
C LYS A 28 -7.08 -3.84 1.38
N LEU A 29 -6.09 -3.08 1.85
CA LEU A 29 -6.17 -1.63 1.98
C LEU A 29 -6.41 -0.95 0.62
N GLU A 30 -5.68 -1.36 -0.41
CA GLU A 30 -5.80 -0.81 -1.77
C GLU A 30 -7.15 -1.14 -2.41
N SER A 31 -7.63 -2.38 -2.28
CA SER A 31 -8.95 -2.78 -2.77
C SER A 31 -10.09 -2.01 -2.10
N ALA A 32 -10.02 -1.80 -0.77
CA ALA A 32 -11.00 -1.02 -0.04
C ALA A 32 -10.99 0.47 -0.44
N TYR A 33 -9.80 1.01 -0.70
CA TYR A 33 -9.64 2.37 -1.20
C TYR A 33 -10.22 2.54 -2.61
N GLN A 34 -9.96 1.59 -3.53
CA GLN A 34 -10.53 1.60 -4.87
C GLN A 34 -12.06 1.46 -4.86
N ALA A 35 -12.61 0.62 -3.97
CA ALA A 35 -14.05 0.49 -3.80
C ALA A 35 -14.70 1.83 -3.38
N GLN A 36 -14.12 2.52 -2.39
CA GLN A 36 -14.63 3.82 -1.94
C GLN A 36 -14.52 4.93 -3.00
N LEU A 37 -13.45 4.91 -3.82
CA LEU A 37 -13.37 5.81 -4.97
C LEU A 37 -14.46 5.51 -5.99
N GLY A 38 -14.76 4.23 -6.23
CA GLY A 38 -15.86 3.80 -7.08
C GLY A 38 -17.22 4.29 -6.58
N GLU A 39 -17.47 4.18 -5.27
CA GLU A 39 -18.69 4.70 -4.64
C GLU A 39 -18.83 6.22 -4.80
N TYR A 40 -17.75 6.99 -4.60
CA TYR A 40 -17.79 8.44 -4.79
C TYR A 40 -18.00 8.83 -6.25
N ALA A 41 -17.37 8.12 -7.19
CA ALA A 41 -17.58 8.33 -8.61
C ALA A 41 -19.02 7.98 -9.03
N ALA A 42 -19.59 6.92 -8.46
CA ALA A 42 -20.99 6.54 -8.69
C ALA A 42 -21.95 7.61 -8.14
N ALA A 43 -21.72 8.09 -6.91
CA ALA A 43 -22.51 9.16 -6.29
C ALA A 43 -22.42 10.48 -7.07
N LEU A 44 -21.26 10.79 -7.66
CA LEU A 44 -21.11 11.96 -8.54
C LEU A 44 -21.90 11.78 -9.84
N LYS A 45 -21.86 10.57 -10.43
CA LYS A 45 -22.61 10.24 -11.67
C LYS A 45 -24.12 10.21 -11.46
N SER A 46 -24.59 9.76 -10.29
CA SER A 46 -26.00 9.78 -9.92
C SER A 46 -26.51 11.18 -9.57
N GLY A 47 -25.61 12.15 -9.42
CA GLY A 47 -25.94 13.51 -8.97
C GLY A 47 -26.27 13.61 -7.48
N GLU A 48 -26.02 12.55 -6.71
CA GLU A 48 -26.23 12.51 -5.25
C GLU A 48 -25.25 13.43 -4.51
N ILE A 49 -24.07 13.67 -5.09
CA ILE A 49 -23.09 14.62 -4.56
C ILE A 49 -22.64 15.60 -5.64
N THR A 50 -22.33 16.82 -5.21
CA THR A 50 -21.73 17.84 -6.08
C THR A 50 -20.25 17.53 -6.35
N LYS A 51 -19.70 18.11 -7.42
CA LYS A 51 -18.27 17.96 -7.76
C LYS A 51 -17.35 18.42 -6.62
N THR A 52 -17.71 19.50 -5.94
CA THR A 52 -16.94 20.04 -4.79
C THR A 52 -16.95 19.08 -3.60
N GLU A 53 -18.09 18.44 -3.32
CA GLU A 53 -18.21 17.42 -2.27
C GLU A 53 -17.44 16.15 -2.63
N HIS A 54 -17.52 15.70 -3.88
CA HIS A 54 -16.72 14.60 -4.40
C HIS A 54 -15.22 14.86 -4.18
N ASP A 55 -14.73 16.01 -4.64
CA ASP A 55 -13.30 16.35 -4.56
C ASP A 55 -12.82 16.47 -3.11
N LYS A 56 -13.68 16.98 -2.22
CA LYS A 56 -13.41 17.02 -0.78
C LYS A 56 -13.34 15.62 -0.17
N LYS A 57 -14.30 14.74 -0.51
CA LYS A 57 -14.33 13.33 -0.04
C LYS A 57 -13.11 12.55 -0.54
N VAL A 58 -12.76 12.69 -1.82
CA VAL A 58 -11.57 12.07 -2.42
C VAL A 58 -10.29 12.56 -1.75
N THR A 59 -10.15 13.88 -1.55
CA THR A 59 -8.97 14.46 -0.88
C THR A 59 -8.80 13.91 0.54
N GLN A 60 -9.89 13.84 1.30
CA GLN A 60 -9.87 13.29 2.65
C GLN A 60 -9.51 11.79 2.65
N LEU A 61 -10.07 11.03 1.71
CA LEU A 61 -9.81 9.61 1.55
C LEU A 61 -8.34 9.35 1.19
N ASN A 62 -7.77 10.10 0.25
CA ASN A 62 -6.37 10.00 -0.16
C ASN A 62 -5.42 10.23 1.02
N GLY A 63 -5.71 11.24 1.85
CA GLY A 63 -4.93 11.51 3.06
C GLY A 63 -5.00 10.37 4.09
N ARG A 64 -6.17 9.76 4.28
CA ARG A 64 -6.35 8.60 5.17
C ARG A 64 -5.62 7.37 4.62
N TYR A 65 -5.78 7.08 3.34
CA TYR A 65 -5.11 5.97 2.65
C TYR A 65 -3.58 6.10 2.73
N GLY A 66 -3.03 7.26 2.39
CA GLY A 66 -1.59 7.49 2.43
C GLY A 66 -0.97 7.30 3.82
N ARG A 67 -1.65 7.79 4.88
CA ARG A 67 -1.19 7.57 6.26
C ARG A 67 -1.23 6.10 6.67
N ARG A 68 -2.33 5.41 6.36
CA ARG A 68 -2.54 4.01 6.75
C ARG A 68 -1.61 3.07 5.99
N ARG A 69 -1.38 3.34 4.71
CA ARG A 69 -0.39 2.66 3.87
C ARG A 69 1.02 2.89 4.41
N ALA A 70 1.41 4.11 4.74
CA ALA A 70 2.73 4.41 5.29
C ALA A 70 2.98 3.73 6.65
N MET A 71 1.96 3.63 7.50
CA MET A 71 2.04 2.89 8.76
C MET A 71 2.25 1.38 8.51
N MET A 72 1.42 0.76 7.66
CA MET A 72 1.56 -0.65 7.31
C MET A 72 2.91 -0.93 6.65
N GLU A 73 3.34 -0.10 5.71
CA GLU A 73 4.65 -0.23 5.06
C GLU A 73 5.79 -0.12 6.07
N ARG A 74 5.69 0.77 7.08
CA ARG A 74 6.69 0.89 8.14
C ARG A 74 6.70 -0.34 9.07
N ASP A 75 5.53 -0.87 9.40
CA ASP A 75 5.42 -2.07 10.25
C ASP A 75 5.95 -3.32 9.53
N ILE A 76 5.81 -3.35 8.21
CA ILE A 76 6.26 -4.44 7.34
C ILE A 76 7.76 -4.38 7.04
N TYR A 77 8.25 -3.22 6.59
CA TYR A 77 9.61 -3.07 6.05
C TYR A 77 10.58 -2.42 7.05
N GLY A 78 10.10 -1.93 8.19
CA GLY A 78 10.89 -1.17 9.15
C GLY A 78 11.16 0.27 8.71
N SER A 79 11.64 1.12 9.62
CA SER A 79 11.89 2.55 9.37
C SER A 79 13.05 2.85 8.42
N GLY A 80 13.89 1.86 8.09
CA GLY A 80 15.14 2.01 7.33
C GLY A 80 15.12 1.47 5.90
N ILE A 81 14.12 0.68 5.50
CA ILE A 81 14.06 0.09 4.15
C ILE A 81 13.17 0.96 3.27
N LYS A 82 13.73 1.46 2.17
CA LYS A 82 12.98 2.21 1.15
C LYS A 82 11.91 1.27 0.58
N SER A 83 10.64 1.56 0.85
CA SER A 83 9.49 0.89 0.22
C SER A 83 9.75 0.72 -1.29
N PRO A 84 9.74 -0.50 -1.84
CA PRO A 84 10.17 -0.75 -3.23
C PRO A 84 9.29 -0.05 -4.30
N GLY A 85 8.12 0.47 -3.91
CA GLY A 85 7.25 1.27 -4.79
C GLY A 85 7.37 2.80 -4.62
N ARG A 86 8.19 3.30 -3.68
CA ARG A 86 8.32 4.73 -3.44
C ARG A 86 9.44 5.29 -4.32
N ARG A 87 9.08 5.85 -5.48
CA ARG A 87 10.00 6.77 -6.19
C ARG A 87 10.45 7.83 -5.17
N PRO A 88 11.76 8.03 -4.95
CA PRO A 88 12.20 9.06 -4.03
C PRO A 88 11.69 10.39 -4.58
N THR A 89 10.84 11.07 -3.82
CA THR A 89 10.64 12.51 -3.99
C THR A 89 11.95 13.19 -3.58
N VAL A 90 12.91 13.20 -4.50
CA VAL A 90 14.07 14.09 -4.47
C VAL A 90 13.50 15.50 -4.54
N GLY A 91 13.36 16.18 -3.40
CA GLY A 91 12.78 17.53 -3.41
C GLY A 91 12.29 18.11 -2.09
N ARG A 92 12.66 17.57 -0.92
CA ARG A 92 12.39 18.29 0.34
C ARG A 92 13.46 17.98 1.41
N GLY A 93 14.70 18.25 1.04
CA GLY A 93 15.80 18.37 2.00
C GLY A 93 15.53 19.56 2.91
N GLY A 94 15.32 19.27 4.19
CA GLY A 94 15.08 20.27 5.22
C GLY A 94 16.32 21.12 5.48
N ARG A 95 16.13 22.44 5.51
CA ARG A 95 16.89 23.33 6.38
C ARG A 95 16.21 23.29 7.74
N ARG A 96 16.82 22.63 8.71
CA ARG A 96 16.62 22.92 10.12
C ARG A 96 17.90 23.61 10.58
N TYR A 97 17.71 24.83 11.08
CA TYR A 97 18.69 25.67 11.74
C TYR A 97 19.31 24.93 12.93
#